data_AF-A0A951T4J7-F1
#
_entry.id   AF-A0A951T4J7-F1
#
_cell.length_a   1.000
_cell.length_b   1.000
_cell.length_c   1.000
_cell.angle_alpha   90.00
_cell.angle_beta   90.00
_cell.angle_gamma   90.00
#
_symmetry.space_group_name_H-M   'P 1'
#
loop_
_entity.id
_entity.type
_entity.pdbx_description
1 polymer ?
#
loop_
_entity_poly.entity_id
_entity_poly.type
_entity_poly.pdbx_seq_one_letter_code
_entity_poly.pdbx_strand_id
1 'polypeptide(L)'
;MPANYLHGVETVEIATGPRPVQVVKTSVIALVGTAPSGPINTPTLVLSEVDAAQFGAKTPGHTIPYALDGIFDHGAGTVIVVNVFDPAVHKDAQNAPDPSRVEAADIIGGVDALTEARSGLACLRDIYTLFGFTPKIIIAPGFSPAAAVAVEMTARAEQFRAIALLDAPAGITVSQAVAGRGPSGEINFNTSSGRAVLLYPGCRVYDADAEGGVRVEGLSARVAGLMAAVDLDEGYWTSPSNHELRGILGMETPVSSGINDPQSEANLLNEKGITTLFNAYGTGIRLWGNRTAAWPTVTAPKNFLPVRRVGDVLHESVEWAMLQFLDQPITRPLIDSICGTVEQFIRTLVMRGALVDGACRFNAAKNPETEIALGHLTFDLEYMPPTPAERITFESHINTALLKALTAQ
;
A
#
# COMPACT_ATOMS: atom_id res chain seq x y z
N MET A 1 27.91 16.41 -53.39
CA MET A 1 27.20 15.71 -52.31
C MET A 1 27.56 14.22 -52.37
N PRO A 2 28.75 13.80 -51.90
CA PRO A 2 29.16 12.41 -52.01
C PRO A 2 29.20 11.73 -50.64
N ALA A 3 28.31 10.75 -50.44
CA ALA A 3 28.50 9.53 -49.64
C ALA A 3 27.12 8.85 -49.41
N ASN A 4 26.48 8.34 -50.47
CA ASN A 4 25.31 7.47 -50.35
C ASN A 4 25.38 6.27 -51.30
N TYR A 5 26.58 5.93 -51.78
CA TYR A 5 26.80 4.74 -52.61
C TYR A 5 27.56 3.71 -51.79
N LEU A 6 26.84 2.70 -51.29
CA LEU A 6 27.40 1.49 -50.71
C LEU A 6 27.35 0.38 -51.75
N HIS A 7 28.50 -0.25 -52.03
CA HIS A 7 28.58 -1.50 -52.79
C HIS A 7 28.96 -2.64 -51.82
N GLY A 8 27.98 -3.13 -51.07
CA GLY A 8 28.13 -4.14 -50.03
C GLY A 8 26.79 -4.46 -49.35
N VAL A 9 26.78 -5.40 -48.40
CA VAL A 9 25.60 -5.67 -47.55
C VAL A 9 25.81 -4.96 -46.21
N GLU A 10 24.88 -4.11 -45.82
CA GLU A 10 24.80 -3.55 -44.48
C GLU A 10 23.57 -4.07 -43.75
N THR A 11 23.69 -4.24 -42.44
CA THR A 11 22.55 -4.47 -41.56
C THR A 11 22.39 -3.23 -40.70
N VAL A 12 21.37 -2.44 -41.02
CA VAL A 12 20.93 -1.33 -40.17
C VAL A 12 19.84 -1.88 -39.25
N GLU A 13 20.13 -1.91 -37.96
CA GLU A 13 19.14 -2.28 -36.96
C GLU A 13 18.19 -1.10 -36.76
N ILE A 14 17.11 -1.08 -37.56
CA ILE A 14 16.00 -0.17 -37.36
C ILE A 14 15.17 -0.74 -36.23
N ALA A 15 15.31 -0.19 -35.03
CA ALA A 15 14.46 -0.51 -33.90
C ALA A 15 13.03 0.04 -34.15
N THR A 16 12.22 -0.71 -34.89
CA THR A 16 10.79 -0.46 -35.06
C THR A 16 9.99 -1.43 -34.20
N GLY A 17 9.35 -0.91 -33.16
CA GLY A 17 8.41 -1.66 -32.35
C GLY A 17 7.91 -0.85 -31.13
N PRO A 18 6.66 -1.04 -30.70
CA PRO A 18 6.20 -0.48 -29.44
C PRO A 18 7.03 -1.09 -28.30
N ARG A 19 7.67 -0.23 -27.49
CA ARG A 19 8.35 -0.70 -26.27
C ARG A 19 7.28 -1.00 -25.22
N PRO A 20 7.28 -2.20 -24.62
CA PRO A 20 6.24 -2.60 -23.70
C PRO A 20 6.26 -1.73 -22.43
N VAL A 21 5.08 -1.33 -21.97
CA VAL A 21 4.91 -0.69 -20.66
C VAL A 21 5.32 -1.70 -19.59
N GLN A 22 6.28 -1.32 -18.74
CA GLN A 22 6.68 -2.12 -17.59
C GLN A 22 5.86 -1.70 -16.37
N VAL A 23 5.44 -2.72 -15.61
CA VAL A 23 4.73 -2.50 -14.35
C VAL A 23 5.71 -1.93 -13.32
N VAL A 24 5.33 -0.84 -12.67
CA VAL A 24 6.10 -0.25 -11.55
C VAL A 24 6.20 -1.20 -10.37
N LYS A 25 7.21 -1.01 -9.50
CA LYS A 25 7.31 -1.81 -8.27
C LYS A 25 6.08 -1.57 -7.37
N THR A 26 5.38 -2.66 -7.03
CA THR A 26 4.07 -2.61 -6.35
C THR A 26 4.14 -2.70 -4.83
N SER A 27 5.26 -3.23 -4.31
CA SER A 27 5.40 -3.71 -2.93
C SER A 27 6.57 -3.03 -2.21
N VAL A 28 6.68 -1.71 -2.38
CA VAL A 28 7.70 -0.88 -1.72
C VAL A 28 7.11 -0.28 -0.46
N ILE A 29 7.66 -0.65 0.69
CA ILE A 29 7.21 -0.21 2.02
C ILE A 29 8.11 0.95 2.47
N ALA A 30 7.55 2.10 2.74
CA ALA A 30 8.21 3.18 3.47
C ALA A 30 7.93 3.05 4.96
N LEU A 31 8.99 2.78 5.73
CA LEU A 31 8.97 2.64 7.18
C LEU A 31 9.65 3.85 7.81
N VAL A 32 8.89 4.63 8.58
CA VAL A 32 9.43 5.74 9.39
C VAL A 32 9.28 5.39 10.87
N GLY A 33 10.37 5.50 11.64
CA GLY A 33 10.34 5.16 13.06
C GLY A 33 11.68 5.39 13.73
N THR A 34 11.90 4.71 14.84
CA THR A 34 13.09 4.87 15.68
C THR A 34 13.95 3.62 15.67
N ALA A 35 15.26 3.77 15.53
CA ALA A 35 16.24 2.69 15.57
C ALA A 35 17.44 3.08 16.46
N PRO A 36 18.06 2.13 17.18
CA PRO A 36 19.23 2.41 18.03
C PRO A 36 20.47 2.81 17.23
N SER A 37 20.56 2.40 15.96
CA SER A 37 21.66 2.73 15.05
C SER A 37 21.18 2.95 13.62
N GLY A 38 22.11 3.34 12.75
CA GLY A 38 21.88 3.54 11.32
C GLY A 38 21.76 5.01 10.91
N PRO A 39 21.63 5.28 9.60
CA PRO A 39 21.54 6.65 9.09
C PRO A 39 20.31 7.41 9.61
N ILE A 40 20.53 8.59 10.18
CA ILE A 40 19.47 9.46 10.71
C ILE A 40 18.88 10.29 9.56
N ASN A 41 17.56 10.38 9.48
CA ASN A 41 16.80 11.15 8.48
C ASN A 41 17.24 10.91 7.03
N THR A 42 17.81 9.74 6.74
CA THR A 42 18.33 9.37 5.43
C THR A 42 17.61 8.12 4.94
N PRO A 43 16.84 8.19 3.84
CA PRO A 43 16.19 7.02 3.28
C PRO A 43 17.21 5.93 2.94
N THR A 44 17.04 4.77 3.56
CA THR A 44 17.96 3.64 3.41
C THR A 44 17.21 2.43 2.89
N LEU A 45 17.69 1.84 1.81
CA LEU A 45 17.10 0.65 1.22
C LEU A 45 17.50 -0.60 2.01
N VAL A 46 16.50 -1.39 2.39
CA VAL A 46 16.64 -2.65 3.13
C VAL A 46 15.94 -3.75 2.32
N LEU A 47 16.70 -4.74 1.88
CA LEU A 47 16.20 -5.86 1.06
C LEU A 47 16.29 -7.21 1.77
N SER A 48 17.06 -7.27 2.86
CA SER A 48 17.34 -8.49 3.60
C SER A 48 17.52 -8.22 5.09
N GLU A 49 17.49 -9.28 5.90
CA GLU A 49 17.80 -9.21 7.34
C GLU A 49 19.24 -8.72 7.59
N VAL A 50 20.17 -9.00 6.67
CA VAL A 50 21.56 -8.53 6.76
C VAL A 50 21.61 -7.01 6.63
N ASP A 51 20.85 -6.44 5.70
CA ASP A 51 20.74 -4.98 5.57
C ASP A 51 20.03 -4.37 6.78
N ALA A 52 19.01 -5.07 7.32
CA ALA A 52 18.26 -4.61 8.48
C ALA A 52 19.11 -4.52 9.75
N ALA A 53 20.14 -5.37 9.89
CA ALA A 53 21.03 -5.38 11.04
C ALA A 53 21.76 -4.04 11.28
N GLN A 54 21.89 -3.18 10.26
CA GLN A 54 22.46 -1.83 10.41
C GLN A 54 21.64 -0.92 11.34
N PHE A 55 20.34 -1.21 11.48
CA PHE A 55 19.43 -0.49 12.37
C PHE A 55 19.48 -1.03 13.81
N GLY A 56 20.36 -2.00 14.08
CA GLY A 56 20.62 -2.54 15.40
C GLY A 56 19.60 -3.59 15.85
N ALA A 57 19.83 -4.10 17.07
CA ALA A 57 19.00 -5.15 17.63
C ALA A 57 17.63 -4.63 18.10
N LYS A 58 16.71 -5.57 18.33
CA LYS A 58 15.43 -5.34 18.98
C LYS A 58 15.68 -4.84 20.41
N THR A 59 15.46 -3.55 20.64
CA THR A 59 15.66 -2.88 21.94
C THR A 59 14.40 -2.11 22.32
N PRO A 60 13.96 -2.14 23.60
CA PRO A 60 12.77 -1.41 24.05
C PRO A 60 12.80 0.08 23.66
N GLY A 61 11.65 0.61 23.25
CA GLY A 61 11.48 2.02 22.84
C GLY A 61 11.82 2.31 21.37
N HIS A 62 12.58 1.44 20.70
CA HIS A 62 12.82 1.55 19.26
C HIS A 62 11.76 0.77 18.48
N THR A 63 11.31 1.27 17.32
CA THR A 63 10.20 0.67 16.56
C THR A 63 10.65 -0.02 15.27
N ILE A 64 11.72 0.46 14.62
CA ILE A 64 12.19 -0.04 13.31
C ILE A 64 12.63 -1.51 13.37
N PRO A 65 13.48 -1.96 14.31
CA PRO A 65 13.92 -3.35 14.33
C PRO A 65 12.77 -4.35 14.46
N TYR A 66 11.76 -4.02 15.27
CA TYR A 66 10.54 -4.85 15.41
C TYR A 66 9.67 -4.83 14.16
N ALA A 67 9.54 -3.67 13.52
CA ALA A 67 8.76 -3.55 12.30
C ALA A 67 9.40 -4.33 11.14
N LEU A 68 10.73 -4.32 11.02
CA LEU A 68 11.45 -5.09 10.00
C LEU A 68 11.28 -6.59 10.22
N ASP A 69 11.42 -7.07 11.46
CA ASP A 69 11.15 -8.46 11.86
C ASP A 69 9.72 -8.89 11.44
N GLY A 70 8.72 -8.07 11.77
CA GLY A 70 7.33 -8.36 11.42
C GLY A 70 7.02 -8.31 9.92
N ILE A 71 7.75 -7.49 9.15
CA ILE A 71 7.66 -7.49 7.68
C ILE A 71 8.28 -8.78 7.13
N PHE A 72 9.46 -9.17 7.62
CA PHE A 72 10.20 -10.32 7.10
C PHE A 72 9.60 -11.68 7.46
N ASP A 73 8.77 -11.76 8.50
CA ASP A 73 7.96 -12.96 8.79
C ASP A 73 7.05 -13.39 7.60
N HIS A 74 6.77 -12.46 6.69
CA HIS A 74 6.00 -12.69 5.46
C HIS A 74 6.86 -12.93 4.21
N GLY A 75 8.19 -12.80 4.32
CA GLY A 75 9.15 -12.93 3.23
C GLY A 75 9.94 -11.65 2.98
N ALA A 76 10.90 -11.71 2.05
CA ALA A 76 11.74 -10.56 1.71
C ALA A 76 10.94 -9.49 0.96
N GLY A 77 10.69 -8.35 1.62
CA GLY A 77 10.07 -7.16 1.03
C GLY A 77 11.10 -6.07 0.70
N THR A 78 10.77 -5.18 -0.24
CA THR A 78 11.57 -3.96 -0.46
C THR A 78 11.13 -2.90 0.56
N VAL A 79 11.95 -2.64 1.57
CA VAL A 79 11.66 -1.65 2.61
C VAL A 79 12.61 -0.47 2.49
N ILE A 80 12.07 0.74 2.58
CA ILE A 80 12.84 1.97 2.71
C ILE A 80 12.65 2.47 4.13
N VAL A 81 13.73 2.50 4.88
CA VAL A 81 13.74 2.86 6.29
C VAL A 81 14.22 4.30 6.45
N VAL A 82 13.50 5.08 7.25
CA VAL A 82 13.91 6.40 7.72
C VAL A 82 13.94 6.37 9.24
N ASN A 83 15.13 6.39 9.82
CA ASN A 83 15.32 6.51 11.26
C ASN A 83 15.27 7.98 11.68
N VAL A 84 14.33 8.36 12.54
CA VAL A 84 14.23 9.73 13.07
C VAL A 84 14.96 9.92 14.40
N PHE A 85 15.37 8.83 15.05
CA PHE A 85 16.05 8.91 16.34
C PHE A 85 17.49 9.39 16.19
N ASP A 86 17.73 10.62 16.63
CA ASP A 86 19.06 11.18 16.84
C ASP A 86 19.51 11.08 18.32
N PRO A 87 20.57 10.31 18.66
CA PRO A 87 21.07 10.19 20.03
C PRO A 87 21.73 11.49 20.56
N ALA A 88 22.05 12.44 19.69
CA ALA A 88 22.57 13.74 20.09
C ALA A 88 21.45 14.69 20.57
N VAL A 89 20.24 14.54 20.03
CA VAL A 89 19.07 15.39 20.29
C VAL A 89 18.12 14.75 21.30
N HIS A 90 17.76 13.49 21.11
CA HIS A 90 16.79 12.78 21.95
C HIS A 90 17.47 12.22 23.18
N LYS A 91 17.58 13.05 24.22
CA LYS A 91 18.24 12.70 25.48
C LYS A 91 17.34 12.88 26.68
N ASP A 92 17.53 12.02 27.67
CA ASP A 92 16.89 12.13 28.96
C ASP A 92 17.48 13.27 29.82
N ALA A 93 16.95 13.44 31.04
CA ALA A 93 17.44 14.44 31.99
C ALA A 93 18.90 14.21 32.44
N GLN A 94 19.45 13.01 32.19
CA GLN A 94 20.81 12.60 32.51
C GLN A 94 21.73 12.68 31.27
N ASN A 95 21.24 13.26 30.16
CA ASN A 95 21.95 13.43 28.89
C ASN A 95 22.31 12.09 28.21
N ALA A 96 21.61 11.00 28.55
CA ALA A 96 21.70 9.72 27.88
C ALA A 96 20.65 9.62 26.76
N PRO A 97 20.95 8.94 25.63
CA PRO A 97 19.98 8.79 24.54
C PRO A 97 18.72 8.05 25.00
N ASP A 98 17.55 8.64 24.76
CA ASP A 98 16.24 8.08 25.14
C ASP A 98 15.23 8.16 23.99
N PRO A 99 14.82 7.02 23.40
CA PRO A 99 13.84 7.00 22.31
C PRO A 99 12.43 7.46 22.73
N SER A 100 12.11 7.50 24.03
CA SER A 100 10.83 8.03 24.52
C SER A 100 10.66 9.53 24.29
N ARG A 101 11.77 10.24 24.01
CA ARG A 101 11.78 11.68 23.72
C ARG A 101 11.44 12.01 22.26
N VAL A 102 11.30 11.02 21.39
CA VAL A 102 10.90 11.24 20.00
C VAL A 102 9.43 11.62 19.96
N GLU A 103 9.14 12.81 19.43
CA GLU A 103 7.78 13.33 19.36
C GLU A 103 7.15 13.11 17.98
N ALA A 104 5.84 13.32 17.89
CA ALA A 104 5.12 13.29 16.62
C ALA A 104 5.72 14.25 15.57
N ALA A 105 6.31 15.37 16.02
CA ALA A 105 6.95 16.36 15.16
C ALA A 105 8.19 15.79 14.43
N ASP A 106 8.96 14.91 15.07
CA ASP A 106 10.15 14.30 14.46
C ASP A 106 9.78 13.27 13.39
N ILE A 107 8.68 12.55 13.62
CA ILE A 107 8.13 11.56 12.66
C ILE A 107 7.55 12.26 11.43
N ILE A 108 6.78 13.34 11.62
CA ILE A 108 6.28 14.18 10.53
C ILE A 108 7.48 14.78 9.79
N GLY A 109 8.42 15.32 10.55
CA GLY A 109 9.61 16.00 10.07
C GLY A 109 9.29 17.25 9.25
N GLY A 110 10.27 17.69 8.47
CA GLY A 110 10.15 18.91 7.68
C GLY A 110 11.30 19.10 6.72
N VAL A 111 11.43 20.32 6.22
CA VAL A 111 12.59 20.77 5.46
C VAL A 111 13.26 21.85 6.30
N ASP A 112 14.53 21.64 6.64
CA ASP A 112 15.30 22.64 7.34
C ASP A 112 15.61 23.83 6.40
N ALA A 113 15.37 25.06 6.87
CA ALA A 113 15.45 26.25 6.02
C ALA A 113 16.89 26.66 5.65
N LEU A 114 17.89 26.16 6.38
CA LEU A 114 19.30 26.53 6.21
C LEU A 114 20.08 25.48 5.41
N THR A 115 19.80 24.20 5.71
CA THR A 115 20.50 23.06 5.12
C THR A 115 19.72 22.41 3.99
N GLU A 116 18.43 22.75 3.84
CA GLU A 116 17.47 22.11 2.92
C GLU A 116 17.32 20.60 3.15
N ALA A 117 17.85 20.09 4.26
CA ALA A 117 17.76 18.69 4.63
C ALA A 117 16.32 18.36 5.02
N ARG A 118 15.85 17.20 4.56
CA ARG A 118 14.53 16.67 4.89
C ARG A 118 14.63 15.74 6.09
N SER A 119 13.60 15.73 6.93
CA SER A 119 13.48 14.81 8.08
C SER A 119 12.14 14.07 8.08
N GLY A 120 12.08 12.93 8.78
CA GLY A 120 10.86 12.15 8.98
C GLY A 120 10.16 11.74 7.67
N LEU A 121 8.83 11.92 7.62
CA LEU A 121 8.01 11.63 6.44
C LEU A 121 8.34 12.55 5.24
N ALA A 122 8.98 13.70 5.44
CA ALA A 122 9.40 14.55 4.33
C ALA A 122 10.53 13.91 3.50
N CYS A 123 11.36 13.04 4.09
CA CYS A 123 12.41 12.29 3.41
C CYS A 123 11.87 11.37 2.29
N LEU A 124 10.58 11.00 2.34
CA LEU A 124 9.97 10.15 1.32
C LEU A 124 10.02 10.77 -0.08
N ARG A 125 10.18 12.10 -0.17
CA ARG A 125 10.34 12.81 -1.44
C ARG A 125 11.69 12.54 -2.13
N ASP A 126 12.70 12.12 -1.38
CA ASP A 126 14.04 11.83 -1.92
C ASP A 126 14.16 10.41 -2.48
N ILE A 127 13.23 9.53 -2.10
CA ILE A 127 13.22 8.11 -2.48
C ILE A 127 13.30 7.92 -3.99
N TYR A 128 12.52 8.67 -4.76
CA TYR A 128 12.53 8.53 -6.21
C TYR A 128 13.89 8.90 -6.81
N THR A 129 14.50 9.99 -6.33
CA THR A 129 15.82 10.45 -6.79
C THR A 129 16.93 9.46 -6.42
N LEU A 130 16.85 8.85 -5.25
CA LEU A 130 17.88 7.93 -4.75
C LEU A 130 17.77 6.52 -5.35
N PHE A 131 16.54 6.00 -5.50
CA PHE A 131 16.30 4.59 -5.81
C PHE A 131 15.51 4.34 -7.10
N GLY A 132 14.94 5.38 -7.72
CA GLY A 132 14.25 5.29 -9.01
C GLY A 132 12.82 4.71 -8.96
N PHE A 133 12.22 4.60 -7.77
CA PHE A 133 10.83 4.15 -7.59
C PHE A 133 10.18 4.85 -6.41
N THR A 134 8.84 4.90 -6.34
CA THR A 134 8.09 5.52 -5.25
C THR A 134 7.57 4.47 -4.25
N PRO A 135 7.37 4.82 -2.96
CA PRO A 135 6.76 3.90 -2.02
C PRO A 135 5.27 3.69 -2.33
N LYS A 136 4.76 2.48 -2.08
CA LYS A 136 3.35 2.09 -2.26
C LYS A 136 2.62 1.78 -0.98
N ILE A 137 3.35 1.54 0.09
CA ILE A 137 2.82 1.35 1.44
C ILE A 137 3.60 2.29 2.35
N ILE A 138 2.92 3.02 3.23
CA ILE A 138 3.55 3.93 4.20
C ILE A 138 3.11 3.49 5.60
N ILE A 139 4.10 3.25 6.47
CA ILE A 139 3.89 2.84 7.85
C ILE A 139 4.74 3.68 8.81
N ALA A 140 4.18 3.96 9.99
CA ALA A 140 4.90 4.56 11.11
C ALA A 140 4.54 3.81 12.41
N PRO A 141 5.05 2.58 12.60
CA PRO A 141 4.65 1.70 13.70
C PRO A 141 4.91 2.36 15.06
N GLY A 142 3.92 2.33 15.94
CA GLY A 142 3.95 3.00 17.26
C GLY A 142 3.61 4.49 17.23
N PHE A 143 3.70 5.17 16.08
CA PHE A 143 3.47 6.60 15.95
C PHE A 143 2.19 6.95 15.15
N SER A 144 1.68 6.03 14.32
CA SER A 144 0.44 6.23 13.56
C SER A 144 -0.83 6.51 14.39
N PRO A 145 -0.95 6.08 15.68
CA PRO A 145 -2.10 6.47 16.50
C PRO A 145 -2.16 7.98 16.80
N ALA A 146 -1.03 8.69 16.71
CA ALA A 146 -0.99 10.14 16.92
C ALA A 146 -1.68 10.88 15.76
N ALA A 147 -2.58 11.81 16.11
CA ALA A 147 -3.44 12.49 15.14
C ALA A 147 -2.64 13.19 14.02
N ALA A 148 -1.62 13.95 14.41
CA ALA A 148 -0.80 14.72 13.47
C ALA A 148 -0.01 13.81 12.51
N VAL A 149 0.52 12.68 12.99
CA VAL A 149 1.29 11.73 12.18
C VAL A 149 0.39 11.08 11.13
N ALA A 150 -0.79 10.59 11.51
CA ALA A 150 -1.67 9.90 10.57
C ALA A 150 -2.28 10.85 9.52
N VAL A 151 -2.50 12.13 9.85
CA VAL A 151 -2.89 13.15 8.86
C VAL A 151 -1.77 13.33 7.82
N GLU A 152 -0.51 13.49 8.26
CA GLU A 152 0.61 13.65 7.35
C GLU A 152 0.87 12.37 6.52
N MET A 153 0.82 11.20 7.14
CA MET A 153 0.93 9.91 6.41
C MET A 153 -0.12 9.82 5.31
N THR A 154 -1.35 10.23 5.58
CA THR A 154 -2.43 10.24 4.59
C THR A 154 -2.17 11.24 3.46
N ALA A 155 -1.63 12.42 3.79
CA ALA A 155 -1.25 13.43 2.79
C ALA A 155 -0.12 12.92 1.88
N ARG A 156 0.91 12.29 2.44
CA ARG A 156 2.00 11.64 1.68
C ARG A 156 1.49 10.47 0.84
N ALA A 157 0.54 9.69 1.37
CA ALA A 157 -0.06 8.59 0.64
C ALA A 157 -0.83 9.08 -0.61
N GLU A 158 -1.53 10.22 -0.55
CA GLU A 158 -2.13 10.80 -1.74
C GLU A 158 -1.07 11.33 -2.73
N GLN A 159 -0.01 11.99 -2.22
CA GLN A 159 1.09 12.50 -3.04
C GLN A 159 1.80 11.39 -3.85
N PHE A 160 2.11 10.26 -3.23
CA PHE A 160 2.86 9.16 -3.86
C PHE A 160 1.98 8.08 -4.50
N ARG A 161 0.64 8.22 -4.43
CA ARG A 161 -0.32 7.16 -4.77
C ARG A 161 0.01 5.85 -4.03
N ALA A 162 0.18 5.98 -2.72
CA ALA A 162 0.47 4.91 -1.78
C ALA A 162 -0.72 4.66 -0.84
N ILE A 163 -0.62 3.63 0.00
CA ILE A 163 -1.58 3.34 1.06
C ILE A 163 -0.90 3.55 2.43
N ALA A 164 -1.47 4.41 3.26
CA ALA A 164 -1.09 4.58 4.65
C ALA A 164 -1.81 3.53 5.52
N LEU A 165 -1.05 2.75 6.28
CA LEU A 165 -1.61 1.81 7.26
C LEU A 165 -1.61 2.48 8.63
N LEU A 166 -2.79 2.67 9.21
CA LEU A 166 -2.98 3.40 10.46
C LEU A 166 -3.42 2.43 11.56
N ASP A 167 -2.57 2.27 12.56
CA ASP A 167 -2.87 1.44 13.73
C ASP A 167 -3.76 2.18 14.75
N ALA A 168 -4.66 1.43 15.39
CA ALA A 168 -5.33 1.85 16.61
C ALA A 168 -4.33 1.98 17.77
N PRO A 169 -4.57 2.89 18.74
CA PRO A 169 -3.87 2.85 20.02
C PRO A 169 -4.05 1.50 20.72
N ALA A 170 -3.01 1.05 21.43
CA ALA A 170 -3.08 -0.16 22.26
C ALA A 170 -4.07 0.03 23.44
N GLY A 171 -4.70 -1.05 23.86
CA GLY A 171 -5.58 -1.15 25.02
C GLY A 171 -7.01 -0.70 24.79
N ILE A 172 -7.39 -0.30 23.57
CA ILE A 172 -8.75 0.16 23.28
C ILE A 172 -9.72 -1.01 23.07
N THR A 173 -10.99 -0.76 23.34
CA THR A 173 -12.08 -1.71 23.12
C THR A 173 -12.66 -1.61 21.71
N VAL A 174 -13.41 -2.63 21.27
CA VAL A 174 -14.13 -2.63 19.99
C VAL A 174 -15.06 -1.43 19.87
N SER A 175 -15.78 -1.09 20.95
CA SER A 175 -16.69 0.05 21.00
C SER A 175 -15.95 1.38 20.82
N GLN A 176 -14.76 1.54 21.41
CA GLN A 176 -13.93 2.73 21.22
C GLN A 176 -13.38 2.81 19.79
N ALA A 177 -12.99 1.68 19.18
CA ALA A 177 -12.55 1.64 17.79
C ALA A 177 -13.68 2.09 16.83
N VAL A 178 -14.90 1.61 17.05
CA VAL A 178 -16.10 2.00 16.30
C VAL A 178 -16.45 3.48 16.54
N ALA A 179 -16.46 3.93 17.80
CA ALA A 179 -16.71 5.33 18.16
C ALA A 179 -15.67 6.28 17.56
N GLY A 180 -14.43 5.81 17.39
CA GLY A 180 -13.34 6.49 16.69
C GLY A 180 -13.65 6.94 15.26
N ARG A 181 -14.61 6.30 14.61
CA ARG A 181 -15.10 6.70 13.27
C ARG A 181 -16.12 7.83 13.32
N GLY A 182 -16.60 8.19 14.50
CA GLY A 182 -17.59 9.24 14.73
C GLY A 182 -16.97 10.56 15.22
N PRO A 183 -17.76 11.65 15.24
CA PRO A 183 -17.31 12.98 15.67
C PRO A 183 -16.94 13.05 17.16
N SER A 184 -17.44 12.12 17.97
CA SER A 184 -17.12 12.00 19.41
C SER A 184 -16.03 10.96 19.67
N GLY A 185 -15.35 10.46 18.63
CA GLY A 185 -14.26 9.51 18.76
C GLY A 185 -13.01 10.16 19.35
N GLU A 186 -12.36 9.45 20.28
CA GLU A 186 -11.12 9.91 20.93
C GLU A 186 -9.85 9.38 20.23
N ILE A 187 -10.01 8.48 19.25
CA ILE A 187 -8.91 7.92 18.45
C ILE A 187 -8.92 8.52 17.04
N ASN A 188 -7.76 8.50 16.38
CA ASN A 188 -7.59 9.12 15.07
C ASN A 188 -8.10 8.28 13.89
N PHE A 189 -9.31 7.75 14.00
CA PHE A 189 -9.96 6.95 12.95
C PHE A 189 -11.00 7.76 12.17
N ASN A 190 -11.28 9.01 12.53
CA ASN A 190 -12.24 9.87 11.86
C ASN A 190 -11.67 10.46 10.55
N THR A 191 -11.52 9.61 9.52
CA THR A 191 -11.04 10.00 8.19
C THR A 191 -11.83 9.29 7.10
N SER A 192 -12.10 9.97 5.98
CA SER A 192 -12.76 9.43 4.80
C SER A 192 -11.78 9.22 3.63
N SER A 193 -10.48 9.14 3.93
CA SER A 193 -9.46 8.99 2.90
C SER A 193 -9.48 7.59 2.25
N GLY A 194 -9.54 7.57 0.92
CA GLY A 194 -9.35 6.34 0.14
C GLY A 194 -7.89 5.89 0.02
N ARG A 195 -6.98 6.49 0.79
CA ARG A 195 -5.55 6.14 0.89
C ARG A 195 -5.15 5.63 2.26
N ALA A 196 -6.06 5.61 3.23
CA ALA A 196 -5.81 5.09 4.56
C ALA A 196 -6.51 3.75 4.75
N VAL A 197 -5.86 2.83 5.45
CA VAL A 197 -6.47 1.60 5.96
C VAL A 197 -6.34 1.63 7.47
N LEU A 198 -7.47 1.49 8.16
CA LEU A 198 -7.53 1.49 9.61
C LEU A 198 -7.38 0.07 10.13
N LEU A 199 -6.47 -0.14 11.06
CA LEU A 199 -6.12 -1.46 11.59
C LEU A 199 -6.43 -1.55 13.08
N TYR A 200 -7.24 -2.54 13.46
CA TYR A 200 -7.57 -2.84 14.85
C TYR A 200 -7.92 -4.32 14.98
N PRO A 201 -7.54 -5.04 16.04
CA PRO A 201 -6.76 -4.61 17.20
C PRO A 201 -5.25 -4.69 16.94
N GLY A 202 -4.42 -4.34 17.93
CA GLY A 202 -3.00 -4.72 17.90
C GLY A 202 -2.81 -6.25 17.90
N CYS A 203 -1.58 -6.70 17.73
CA CYS A 203 -1.20 -8.11 17.83
C CYS A 203 -0.22 -8.36 18.97
N ARG A 204 -0.22 -9.59 19.46
CA ARG A 204 0.68 -10.09 20.50
C ARG A 204 1.80 -10.86 19.84
N VAL A 205 3.04 -10.48 20.12
CA VAL A 205 4.23 -11.09 19.54
C VAL A 205 5.15 -11.56 20.65
N TYR A 206 5.83 -12.69 20.42
CA TYR A 206 6.84 -13.18 21.34
C TYR A 206 8.04 -12.24 21.34
N ASP A 207 8.43 -11.81 22.53
CA ASP A 207 9.61 -10.97 22.73
C ASP A 207 10.28 -11.40 24.02
N ALA A 208 11.48 -11.99 23.90
CA ALA A 208 12.20 -12.53 25.05
C ALA A 208 12.57 -11.44 26.07
N ASP A 209 12.71 -10.19 25.63
CA ASP A 209 13.08 -9.04 26.45
C ASP A 209 11.87 -8.30 27.04
N ALA A 210 10.65 -8.65 26.61
CA ALA A 210 9.42 -8.08 27.14
C ALA A 210 9.00 -8.74 28.45
N GLU A 211 8.33 -7.96 29.32
CA GLU A 211 7.74 -8.48 30.56
C GLU A 211 6.70 -9.56 30.24
N GLY A 212 6.92 -10.78 30.74
CA GLY A 212 6.07 -11.93 30.44
C GLY A 212 6.30 -12.58 29.06
N GLY A 213 7.35 -12.18 28.35
CA GLY A 213 7.76 -12.78 27.07
C GLY A 213 6.86 -12.39 25.88
N VAL A 214 5.96 -11.41 26.05
CA VAL A 214 4.98 -11.02 25.03
C VAL A 214 4.87 -9.50 24.97
N ARG A 215 5.03 -8.94 23.77
CA ARG A 215 4.83 -7.52 23.47
C ARG A 215 3.55 -7.32 22.65
N VAL A 216 2.86 -6.22 22.90
CA VAL A 216 1.77 -5.74 22.04
C VAL A 216 2.33 -4.76 21.02
N GLU A 217 2.01 -4.97 19.75
CA GLU A 217 2.40 -4.08 18.66
C GLU A 217 1.24 -3.79 17.70
N GLY A 218 1.35 -2.67 16.98
CA GLY A 218 0.42 -2.34 15.89
C GLY A 218 0.49 -3.37 14.75
N LEU A 219 -0.54 -3.40 13.92
CA LEU A 219 -0.63 -4.33 12.79
C LEU A 219 0.10 -3.83 11.54
N SER A 220 0.36 -2.53 11.43
CA SER A 220 0.85 -1.88 10.21
C SER A 220 2.07 -2.56 9.59
N ALA A 221 3.07 -2.93 10.39
CA ALA A 221 4.28 -3.60 9.89
C ALA A 221 3.98 -4.97 9.28
N ARG A 222 3.23 -5.82 10.00
CA ARG A 222 2.90 -7.18 9.55
C ARG A 222 1.93 -7.17 8.38
N VAL A 223 0.95 -6.27 8.40
CA VAL A 223 0.03 -6.08 7.28
C VAL A 223 0.77 -5.56 6.05
N ALA A 224 1.76 -4.66 6.20
CA ALA A 224 2.60 -4.24 5.10
C ALA A 224 3.40 -5.40 4.50
N GLY A 225 4.01 -6.24 5.34
CA GLY A 225 4.68 -7.47 4.91
C GLY A 225 3.75 -8.45 4.19
N LEU A 226 2.56 -8.69 4.76
CA LEU A 226 1.53 -9.53 4.15
C LEU A 226 1.08 -8.99 2.79
N MET A 227 0.83 -7.67 2.69
CA MET A 227 0.48 -7.03 1.42
C MET A 227 1.57 -7.23 0.38
N ALA A 228 2.84 -7.06 0.77
CA ALA A 228 3.97 -7.28 -0.14
C ALA A 228 4.08 -8.74 -0.59
N ALA A 229 3.83 -9.70 0.29
CA ALA A 229 3.84 -11.13 -0.04
C ALA A 229 2.70 -11.49 -1.02
N VAL A 230 1.47 -11.03 -0.75
CA VAL A 230 0.31 -11.28 -1.62
C VAL A 230 0.51 -10.67 -3.01
N ASP A 231 1.12 -9.49 -3.11
CA ASP A 231 1.44 -8.90 -4.40
C ASP A 231 2.40 -9.75 -5.23
N LEU A 232 3.39 -10.37 -4.57
CA LEU A 232 4.41 -11.18 -5.21
C LEU A 232 3.86 -12.54 -5.65
N ASP A 233 3.05 -13.16 -4.78
CA ASP A 233 2.55 -14.52 -4.97
C ASP A 233 1.27 -14.57 -5.83
N GLU A 234 0.35 -13.63 -5.62
CA GLU A 234 -1.00 -13.64 -6.22
C GLU A 234 -1.30 -12.41 -7.08
N GLY A 235 -0.46 -11.36 -7.01
CA GLY A 235 -0.63 -10.12 -7.74
C GLY A 235 -1.31 -9.01 -6.94
N TYR A 236 -0.96 -7.77 -7.23
CA TYR A 236 -1.45 -6.56 -6.53
C TYR A 236 -2.95 -6.28 -6.69
N TRP A 237 -3.63 -6.99 -7.57
CA TRP A 237 -5.10 -6.97 -7.74
C TRP A 237 -5.81 -7.86 -6.72
N THR A 238 -5.08 -8.70 -5.99
CA THR A 238 -5.62 -9.55 -4.94
C THR A 238 -5.67 -8.81 -3.61
N SER A 239 -6.76 -9.02 -2.87
CA SER A 239 -6.93 -8.43 -1.55
C SER A 239 -6.09 -9.19 -0.51
N PRO A 240 -5.35 -8.51 0.39
CA PRO A 240 -4.62 -9.18 1.47
C PRO A 240 -5.55 -9.80 2.53
N SER A 241 -6.84 -9.40 2.55
CA SER A 241 -7.86 -10.04 3.40
C SER A 241 -7.95 -11.55 3.14
N ASN A 242 -8.31 -12.31 4.17
CA ASN A 242 -8.40 -13.78 4.22
C ASN A 242 -7.05 -14.52 4.07
N HIS A 243 -5.92 -13.83 4.19
CA HIS A 243 -4.60 -14.47 4.27
C HIS A 243 -4.13 -14.56 5.72
N GLU A 244 -3.35 -15.59 6.03
CA GLU A 244 -2.79 -15.82 7.36
C GLU A 244 -1.78 -14.73 7.73
N LEU A 245 -1.94 -14.17 8.93
CA LEU A 245 -0.97 -13.25 9.51
C LEU A 245 0.07 -14.06 10.30
N ARG A 246 1.33 -14.05 9.87
CA ARG A 246 2.43 -14.84 10.43
C ARG A 246 3.15 -14.05 11.53
N GLY A 247 3.88 -14.77 12.38
CA GLY A 247 4.72 -14.18 13.42
C GLY A 247 3.96 -13.60 14.63
N ILE A 248 2.67 -13.91 14.77
CA ILE A 248 1.85 -13.46 15.90
C ILE A 248 1.40 -14.62 16.78
N LEU A 249 1.34 -14.39 18.09
CA LEU A 249 0.80 -15.32 19.09
C LEU A 249 -0.71 -15.20 19.22
N GLY A 250 -1.26 -14.03 18.90
CA GLY A 250 -2.65 -13.71 19.16
C GLY A 250 -3.02 -12.27 18.82
N MET A 251 -4.32 -12.00 18.94
CA MET A 251 -4.85 -10.65 18.94
C MET A 251 -4.63 -10.02 20.31
N GLU A 252 -4.41 -8.71 20.36
CA GLU A 252 -4.36 -7.97 21.63
C GLU A 252 -5.69 -8.08 22.37
N THR A 253 -6.76 -7.63 21.72
CA THR A 253 -8.14 -7.74 22.19
C THR A 253 -8.82 -8.84 21.37
N PRO A 254 -9.35 -9.90 21.99
CA PRO A 254 -10.11 -10.91 21.27
C PRO A 254 -11.32 -10.27 20.57
N VAL A 255 -11.49 -10.57 19.28
CA VAL A 255 -12.63 -10.11 18.47
C VAL A 255 -13.44 -11.33 18.07
N SER A 256 -14.71 -11.35 18.45
CA SER A 256 -15.66 -12.38 18.03
C SER A 256 -15.75 -12.44 16.50
N SER A 257 -15.64 -13.65 15.97
CA SER A 257 -15.48 -13.94 14.56
C SER A 257 -16.38 -15.12 14.18
N GLY A 258 -17.35 -14.90 13.30
CA GLY A 258 -18.20 -15.96 12.75
C GLY A 258 -18.43 -15.74 11.26
N ILE A 259 -18.14 -16.76 10.44
CA ILE A 259 -18.24 -16.68 8.97
C ILE A 259 -19.67 -16.32 8.54
N ASN A 260 -20.66 -16.81 9.29
CA ASN A 260 -22.08 -16.65 9.05
C ASN A 260 -22.79 -15.84 10.15
N ASP A 261 -22.03 -15.07 10.95
CA ASP A 261 -22.58 -14.28 12.05
C ASP A 261 -22.51 -12.77 11.74
N PRO A 262 -23.64 -12.16 11.32
CA PRO A 262 -23.72 -10.72 11.09
C PRO A 262 -23.54 -9.88 12.36
N GLN A 263 -23.69 -10.47 13.55
CA GLN A 263 -23.55 -9.78 14.84
C GLN A 263 -22.13 -9.88 15.42
N SER A 264 -21.22 -10.56 14.73
CA SER A 264 -19.83 -10.65 15.13
C SER A 264 -19.17 -9.26 15.17
N GLU A 265 -18.29 -9.05 16.16
CA GLU A 265 -17.53 -7.80 16.27
C GLU A 265 -16.66 -7.55 15.04
N ALA A 266 -16.16 -8.62 14.41
CA ALA A 266 -15.43 -8.53 13.15
C ALA A 266 -16.29 -7.91 12.03
N ASN A 267 -17.58 -8.24 11.96
CA ASN A 267 -18.50 -7.63 11.02
C ASN A 267 -18.81 -6.17 11.37
N LEU A 268 -19.01 -5.87 12.67
CA LEU A 268 -19.26 -4.51 13.16
C LEU A 268 -18.12 -3.55 12.80
N LEU A 269 -16.86 -3.98 12.95
CA LEU A 269 -15.67 -3.21 12.60
C LEU A 269 -15.58 -2.97 11.08
N ASN A 270 -15.77 -4.03 10.28
CA ASN A 270 -15.75 -3.95 8.81
C ASN A 270 -16.85 -3.04 8.25
N GLU A 271 -18.04 -3.04 8.87
CA GLU A 271 -19.13 -2.13 8.50
C GLU A 271 -18.72 -0.65 8.61
N LYS A 272 -17.75 -0.33 9.47
CA LYS A 272 -17.20 1.03 9.63
C LYS A 272 -15.88 1.27 8.89
N GLY A 273 -15.43 0.32 8.07
CA GLY A 273 -14.20 0.45 7.28
C GLY A 273 -12.93 0.22 8.09
N ILE A 274 -13.04 -0.46 9.24
CA ILE A 274 -11.90 -0.87 10.05
C ILE A 274 -11.55 -2.31 9.69
N THR A 275 -10.32 -2.52 9.25
CA THR A 275 -9.78 -3.85 8.96
C THR A 275 -9.34 -4.49 10.27
N THR A 276 -9.74 -5.74 10.48
CA THR A 276 -9.51 -6.49 11.71
C THR A 276 -8.84 -7.83 11.46
N LEU A 277 -8.67 -8.63 12.51
CA LEU A 277 -8.25 -10.01 12.38
C LEU A 277 -9.44 -10.94 12.61
N PHE A 278 -9.46 -12.03 11.86
CA PHE A 278 -10.45 -13.09 11.97
C PHE A 278 -9.76 -14.33 12.52
N ASN A 279 -10.35 -14.92 13.56
CA ASN A 279 -9.87 -16.17 14.14
C ASN A 279 -11.06 -17.06 14.49
N ALA A 280 -11.29 -18.08 13.67
CA ALA A 280 -12.26 -19.14 13.93
C ALA A 280 -11.55 -20.49 14.09
N TYR A 281 -12.30 -21.51 14.53
CA TYR A 281 -11.74 -22.82 14.81
C TYR A 281 -11.01 -23.40 13.58
N GLY A 282 -9.70 -23.61 13.72
CA GLY A 282 -8.85 -24.19 12.68
C GLY A 282 -8.47 -23.26 11.53
N THR A 283 -8.82 -21.97 11.55
CA THR A 283 -8.51 -21.07 10.42
C THR A 283 -7.14 -20.41 10.51
N GLY A 284 -6.52 -20.42 11.69
CA GLY A 284 -5.43 -19.50 12.02
C GLY A 284 -5.92 -18.06 12.13
N ILE A 285 -5.02 -17.14 12.48
CA ILE A 285 -5.32 -15.72 12.54
C ILE A 285 -5.14 -15.12 11.15
N ARG A 286 -6.21 -14.56 10.60
CA ARG A 286 -6.22 -14.01 9.24
C ARG A 286 -6.50 -12.53 9.25
N LEU A 287 -5.94 -11.79 8.30
CA LEU A 287 -6.38 -10.42 8.06
C LEU A 287 -7.83 -10.45 7.54
N TRP A 288 -8.67 -9.54 8.01
CA TRP A 288 -10.10 -9.53 7.70
C TRP A 288 -10.62 -8.11 7.49
N GLY A 289 -10.73 -7.74 6.22
CA GLY A 289 -11.16 -6.42 5.77
C GLY A 289 -10.41 -6.01 4.51
N ASN A 290 -11.16 -5.53 3.51
CA ASN A 290 -10.64 -5.17 2.19
C ASN A 290 -11.06 -3.75 1.75
N ARG A 291 -11.62 -2.96 2.68
CA ARG A 291 -12.08 -1.59 2.45
C ARG A 291 -11.09 -0.58 3.02
N THR A 292 -11.00 0.56 2.35
CA THR A 292 -10.25 1.73 2.85
C THR A 292 -11.09 2.52 3.87
N ALA A 293 -10.45 3.48 4.53
CA ALA A 293 -11.11 4.40 5.45
C ALA A 293 -12.16 5.30 4.76
N ALA A 294 -12.23 5.33 3.42
CA ALA A 294 -13.29 6.04 2.69
C ALA A 294 -14.69 5.43 2.91
N TRP A 295 -14.78 4.16 3.32
CA TRP A 295 -16.04 3.54 3.70
C TRP A 295 -16.55 4.07 5.05
N PRO A 296 -17.84 4.40 5.22
CA PRO A 296 -18.96 4.18 4.29
C PRO A 296 -19.28 5.38 3.37
N THR A 297 -18.55 6.49 3.47
CA THR A 297 -18.83 7.71 2.70
C THR A 297 -18.71 7.49 1.19
N VAL A 298 -17.73 6.69 0.75
CA VAL A 298 -17.53 6.33 -0.66
C VAL A 298 -17.96 4.89 -0.87
N THR A 299 -19.02 4.71 -1.65
CA THR A 299 -19.57 3.39 -2.02
C THR A 299 -19.11 2.90 -3.39
N ALA A 300 -18.40 3.75 -4.15
CA ALA A 300 -17.83 3.37 -5.43
C ALA A 300 -16.77 2.26 -5.27
N PRO A 301 -16.53 1.42 -6.30
CA PRO A 301 -15.55 0.31 -6.23
C PRO A 301 -14.14 0.73 -5.78
N LYS A 302 -13.79 2.00 -6.00
CA LYS A 302 -12.53 2.62 -5.57
C LYS A 302 -12.26 2.55 -4.05
N ASN A 303 -13.29 2.29 -3.24
CA ASN A 303 -13.13 2.07 -1.81
C ASN A 303 -12.47 0.71 -1.48
N PHE A 304 -12.52 -0.28 -2.38
CA PHE A 304 -11.80 -1.52 -2.18
C PHE A 304 -10.29 -1.28 -2.34
N LEU A 305 -9.53 -1.74 -1.35
CA LEU A 305 -8.07 -1.67 -1.34
C LEU A 305 -7.44 -2.18 -2.66
N PRO A 306 -7.73 -3.40 -3.14
CA PRO A 306 -7.13 -3.89 -4.39
C PRO A 306 -7.50 -3.04 -5.60
N VAL A 307 -8.74 -2.57 -5.71
CA VAL A 307 -9.20 -1.74 -6.84
C VAL A 307 -8.42 -0.42 -6.89
N ARG A 308 -8.22 0.20 -5.73
CA ARG A 308 -7.43 1.44 -5.60
C ARG A 308 -5.97 1.22 -6.05
N ARG A 309 -5.36 0.14 -5.55
CA ARG A 309 -3.96 -0.21 -5.83
C ARG A 309 -3.72 -0.54 -7.29
N VAL A 310 -4.64 -1.26 -7.94
CA VAL A 310 -4.55 -1.53 -9.38
C VAL A 310 -4.56 -0.23 -10.18
N GLY A 311 -5.45 0.71 -9.84
CA GLY A 311 -5.50 2.02 -10.48
C GLY A 311 -4.19 2.81 -10.31
N ASP A 312 -3.57 2.76 -9.13
CA ASP A 312 -2.29 3.44 -8.88
C ASP A 312 -1.16 2.88 -9.73
N VAL A 313 -1.03 1.55 -9.76
CA VAL A 313 -0.02 0.85 -10.55
C VAL A 313 -0.24 1.08 -12.03
N LEU A 314 -1.49 1.03 -12.51
CA LEU A 314 -1.84 1.31 -13.90
C LEU A 314 -1.42 2.73 -14.30
N HIS A 315 -1.86 3.74 -13.56
CA HIS A 315 -1.59 5.14 -13.90
C HIS A 315 -0.10 5.44 -13.89
N GLU A 316 0.62 5.02 -12.85
CA GLU A 316 2.06 5.30 -12.75
C GLU A 316 2.86 4.55 -13.83
N SER A 317 2.50 3.30 -14.14
CA SER A 317 3.16 2.55 -15.22
C SER A 317 2.96 3.22 -16.59
N VAL A 318 1.75 3.74 -16.85
CA VAL A 318 1.47 4.49 -18.08
C VAL A 318 2.28 5.78 -18.11
N GLU A 319 2.27 6.57 -17.04
CA GLU A 319 3.04 7.82 -16.94
C GLU A 319 4.53 7.62 -17.22
N TRP A 320 5.15 6.59 -16.61
CA TRP A 320 6.56 6.25 -16.87
C TRP A 320 6.81 5.84 -18.32
N ALA A 321 5.94 5.01 -18.88
CA ALA A 321 6.10 4.57 -20.26
C ALA A 321 5.92 5.71 -21.27
N MET A 322 5.17 6.76 -20.92
CA MET A 322 4.95 7.91 -21.80
C MET A 322 6.14 8.87 -21.90
N LEU A 323 7.11 8.80 -20.98
CA LEU A 323 8.30 9.66 -21.03
C LEU A 323 9.08 9.55 -22.35
N GLN A 324 9.06 8.39 -23.00
CA GLN A 324 9.73 8.22 -24.30
C GLN A 324 9.06 8.99 -25.44
N PHE A 325 7.76 9.31 -25.30
CA PHE A 325 6.97 10.07 -26.28
C PHE A 325 6.95 11.57 -25.97
N LEU A 326 7.40 11.95 -24.77
CA LEU A 326 7.54 13.35 -24.38
C LEU A 326 8.52 14.05 -25.34
N ASP A 327 8.23 15.30 -25.65
CA ASP A 327 9.01 16.17 -26.56
C ASP A 327 9.12 15.70 -28.03
N GLN A 328 8.45 14.61 -28.41
CA GLN A 328 8.33 14.21 -29.80
C GLN A 328 7.40 15.15 -30.57
N PRO A 329 7.64 15.38 -31.89
CA PRO A 329 6.77 16.22 -32.70
C PRO A 329 5.36 15.64 -32.75
N ILE A 330 4.37 16.46 -32.39
CA ILE A 330 2.97 16.05 -32.41
C ILE A 330 2.54 15.81 -33.85
N THR A 331 2.35 14.54 -34.17
CA THR A 331 1.91 14.05 -35.47
C THR A 331 0.84 12.99 -35.25
N ARG A 332 0.00 12.72 -36.26
CA ARG A 332 -1.01 11.67 -36.13
C ARG A 332 -0.43 10.29 -35.76
N PRO A 333 0.71 9.86 -36.35
CA PRO A 333 1.38 8.62 -35.94
C PRO A 333 1.81 8.60 -34.46
N LEU A 334 2.20 9.74 -33.88
CA LEU A 334 2.54 9.82 -32.45
C LEU A 334 1.31 9.50 -31.58
N ILE A 335 0.17 10.13 -31.90
CA ILE A 335 -1.10 9.91 -31.19
C ILE A 335 -1.50 8.43 -31.26
N ASP A 336 -1.45 7.84 -32.46
CA ASP A 336 -1.81 6.43 -32.66
C ASP A 336 -0.80 5.49 -31.94
N SER A 337 0.49 5.86 -31.89
CA SER A 337 1.52 5.10 -31.15
C SER A 337 1.31 5.13 -29.64
N ILE A 338 0.96 6.29 -29.08
CA ILE A 338 0.62 6.44 -27.65
C ILE A 338 -0.60 5.58 -27.30
N CYS A 339 -1.69 5.72 -28.05
CA CYS A 339 -2.90 4.92 -27.84
C CYS A 339 -2.61 3.42 -27.94
N GLY A 340 -1.91 2.99 -29.01
CA GLY A 340 -1.58 1.59 -29.22
C GLY A 340 -0.70 0.99 -28.11
N THR A 341 0.25 1.77 -27.59
CA THR A 341 1.13 1.34 -26.48
C THR A 341 0.33 1.10 -25.19
N VAL A 342 -0.58 2.03 -24.85
CA VAL A 342 -1.43 1.90 -23.65
C VAL A 342 -2.43 0.75 -23.81
N GLU A 343 -3.05 0.60 -24.99
CA GLU A 343 -3.97 -0.51 -25.25
C GLU A 343 -3.27 -1.89 -25.16
N GLN A 344 -2.04 -2.01 -25.66
CA GLN A 344 -1.27 -3.25 -25.53
C GLN A 344 -1.00 -3.59 -24.06
N PHE A 345 -0.71 -2.58 -23.24
CA PHE A 345 -0.53 -2.77 -21.81
C PHE A 345 -1.82 -3.21 -21.12
N ILE A 346 -2.95 -2.56 -21.39
CA ILE A 346 -4.26 -2.94 -20.86
C ILE A 346 -4.58 -4.39 -21.22
N ARG A 347 -4.39 -4.79 -22.49
CA ARG A 347 -4.60 -6.18 -22.92
C ARG A 347 -3.73 -7.16 -22.14
N THR A 348 -2.48 -6.79 -21.84
CA THR A 348 -1.58 -7.61 -21.01
C THR A 348 -2.12 -7.77 -19.58
N LEU A 349 -2.64 -6.69 -19.00
CA LEU A 349 -3.25 -6.73 -17.66
C LEU A 349 -4.54 -7.53 -17.63
N VAL A 350 -5.38 -7.45 -18.67
CA VAL A 350 -6.59 -8.29 -18.81
C VAL A 350 -6.22 -9.76 -18.91
N MET A 351 -5.22 -10.12 -19.73
CA MET A 351 -4.73 -11.50 -19.83
C MET A 351 -4.18 -12.06 -18.51
N ARG A 352 -3.60 -11.20 -17.66
CA ARG A 352 -3.13 -11.57 -16.32
C ARG A 352 -4.23 -11.64 -15.26
N GLY A 353 -5.44 -11.20 -15.58
CA GLY A 353 -6.55 -11.06 -14.63
C GLY A 353 -6.46 -9.83 -13.71
N ALA A 354 -5.50 -8.94 -13.94
CA ALA A 354 -5.33 -7.69 -13.19
C ALA A 354 -6.42 -6.65 -13.50
N LEU A 355 -7.00 -6.74 -14.70
CA LEU A 355 -8.14 -5.95 -15.16
C LEU A 355 -9.22 -6.88 -15.72
N VAL A 356 -10.48 -6.47 -15.58
CA VAL A 356 -11.61 -7.10 -16.29
C VAL A 356 -11.62 -6.61 -17.74
N ASP A 357 -11.55 -5.30 -17.94
CA ASP A 357 -11.47 -4.66 -19.25
C ASP A 357 -10.93 -3.22 -19.13
N GLY A 358 -10.57 -2.61 -20.26
CA GLY A 358 -10.19 -1.21 -20.36
C GLY A 358 -9.88 -0.74 -21.79
N ALA A 359 -9.83 0.57 -22.00
CA ALA A 359 -9.51 1.18 -23.28
C ALA A 359 -8.80 2.53 -23.11
N CYS A 360 -7.93 2.87 -24.07
CA CYS A 360 -7.32 4.19 -24.19
C CYS A 360 -7.77 4.83 -25.50
N ARG A 361 -8.41 6.00 -25.43
CA ARG A 361 -8.99 6.68 -26.59
C ARG A 361 -8.49 8.11 -26.72
N PHE A 362 -8.15 8.50 -27.94
CA PHE A 362 -7.92 9.91 -28.27
C PHE A 362 -9.24 10.57 -28.68
N ASN A 363 -9.69 11.56 -27.91
CA ASN A 363 -10.94 12.28 -28.18
C ASN A 363 -10.64 13.67 -28.77
N ALA A 364 -11.00 13.87 -30.04
CA ALA A 364 -10.78 15.15 -30.72
C ALA A 364 -11.48 16.33 -30.03
N ALA A 365 -12.62 16.11 -29.35
CA ALA A 365 -13.35 17.17 -28.67
C ALA A 365 -12.58 17.73 -27.44
N LYS A 366 -11.71 16.92 -26.83
CA LYS A 366 -10.83 17.32 -25.72
C LYS A 366 -9.50 17.89 -26.18
N ASN A 367 -9.24 17.91 -27.50
CA ASN A 367 -7.99 18.35 -28.11
C ASN A 367 -8.28 19.38 -29.21
N PRO A 368 -8.81 20.57 -28.87
CA PRO A 368 -8.98 21.65 -29.84
C PRO A 368 -7.61 22.14 -30.37
N GLU A 369 -7.61 22.77 -31.55
CA GLU A 369 -6.38 23.26 -32.20
C GLU A 369 -5.55 24.19 -31.30
N THR A 370 -6.20 24.95 -30.41
CA THR A 370 -5.53 25.83 -29.44
C THR A 370 -4.69 25.07 -28.43
N GLU A 371 -5.14 23.91 -27.94
CA GLU A 371 -4.39 23.08 -26.99
C GLU A 371 -3.25 22.33 -27.70
N ILE A 372 -3.50 21.84 -28.92
CA ILE A 372 -2.47 21.19 -29.73
C ILE A 372 -1.36 22.18 -30.11
N ALA A 373 -1.71 23.44 -30.39
CA ALA A 373 -0.73 24.51 -30.63
C ALA A 373 0.12 24.83 -29.39
N LEU A 374 -0.41 24.60 -28.18
CA LEU A 374 0.33 24.68 -26.92
C LEU A 374 1.15 23.41 -26.62
N GLY A 375 1.03 22.37 -27.44
CA GLY A 375 1.73 21.10 -27.25
C GLY A 375 1.02 20.11 -26.32
N HIS A 376 -0.24 20.34 -25.98
CA HIS A 376 -0.99 19.49 -25.05
C HIS A 376 -1.79 18.41 -25.77
N LEU A 377 -1.76 17.18 -25.23
CA LEU A 377 -2.57 16.05 -25.68
C LEU A 377 -3.31 15.43 -24.49
N THR A 378 -4.61 15.25 -24.63
CA THR A 378 -5.49 14.61 -23.63
C THR A 378 -6.02 13.29 -24.17
N PHE A 379 -5.82 12.22 -23.40
CA PHE A 379 -6.30 10.87 -23.69
C PHE A 379 -7.30 10.42 -22.63
N ASP A 380 -8.32 9.68 -23.05
CA ASP A 380 -9.32 9.08 -22.18
C ASP A 380 -8.92 7.64 -21.86
N LEU A 381 -8.66 7.36 -20.58
CA LEU A 381 -8.31 6.03 -20.08
C LEU A 381 -9.48 5.49 -19.25
N GLU A 382 -10.16 4.48 -19.78
CA GLU A 382 -11.23 3.74 -19.12
C GLU A 382 -10.70 2.36 -18.68
N TYR A 383 -10.97 1.93 -17.45
CA TYR A 383 -10.52 0.63 -16.96
C TYR A 383 -11.37 0.15 -15.78
N MET A 384 -11.43 -1.17 -15.58
CA MET A 384 -12.09 -1.77 -14.43
C MET A 384 -11.25 -2.92 -13.85
N PRO A 385 -10.67 -2.76 -12.64
CA PRO A 385 -10.06 -3.87 -11.91
C PRO A 385 -11.12 -4.87 -11.42
N PRO A 386 -10.76 -6.16 -11.18
CA PRO A 386 -11.67 -7.10 -10.55
C PRO A 386 -12.01 -6.63 -9.13
N THR A 387 -13.30 -6.57 -8.79
CA THR A 387 -13.72 -6.29 -7.41
C THR A 387 -13.60 -7.56 -6.56
N PRO A 388 -13.18 -7.45 -5.29
CA PRO A 388 -13.11 -8.61 -4.41
C PRO A 388 -14.52 -9.16 -4.12
N ALA A 389 -14.65 -10.48 -4.06
CA ALA A 389 -15.88 -11.17 -3.69
C ALA A 389 -16.13 -11.07 -2.17
N GLU A 390 -16.51 -9.90 -1.69
CA GLU A 390 -16.70 -9.62 -0.25
C GLU A 390 -17.85 -10.42 0.39
N ARG A 391 -18.88 -10.78 -0.39
CA ARG A 391 -20.01 -11.59 0.08
C ARG A 391 -20.46 -12.57 -0.99
N ILE A 392 -20.64 -13.83 -0.60
CA ILE A 392 -21.18 -14.90 -1.44
C ILE A 392 -22.46 -15.41 -0.77
N THR A 393 -23.57 -15.45 -1.52
CA THR A 393 -24.87 -15.91 -1.02
C THR A 393 -25.36 -17.08 -1.86
N PHE A 394 -25.74 -18.19 -1.22
CA PHE A 394 -26.38 -19.33 -1.88
C PHE A 394 -27.86 -19.36 -1.51
N GLU A 395 -28.74 -19.41 -2.51
CA GLU A 395 -30.17 -19.64 -2.33
C GLU A 395 -30.46 -21.14 -2.48
N SER A 396 -30.81 -21.82 -1.38
CA SER A 396 -31.09 -23.26 -1.37
C SER A 396 -32.59 -23.54 -1.42
N HIS A 397 -33.01 -24.41 -2.33
CA HIS A 397 -34.40 -24.85 -2.46
C HIS A 397 -34.51 -26.37 -2.32
N ILE A 398 -35.44 -26.84 -1.49
CA ILE A 398 -35.80 -28.26 -1.42
C ILE A 398 -36.78 -28.55 -2.57
N ASN A 399 -36.31 -29.21 -3.63
CA ASN A 399 -37.11 -29.50 -4.81
C ASN A 399 -37.75 -30.90 -4.73
N THR A 400 -39.05 -30.95 -4.43
CA THR A 400 -39.83 -32.21 -4.35
C THR A 400 -40.04 -32.89 -5.71
N ALA A 401 -39.90 -32.17 -6.83
CA ALA A 401 -40.01 -32.77 -8.17
C ALA A 401 -38.86 -33.74 -8.48
N LEU A 402 -37.73 -33.64 -7.75
CA LEU A 402 -36.62 -34.60 -7.85
C LEU A 402 -37.00 -35.99 -7.34
N LEU A 403 -38.06 -36.12 -6.53
CA LEU A 403 -38.56 -37.41 -6.06
C LEU A 403 -39.13 -38.28 -7.18
N LYS A 404 -39.42 -37.72 -8.36
CA LYS A 404 -39.80 -38.52 -9.55
C LYS A 404 -38.72 -39.54 -9.95
N ALA A 405 -37.45 -39.28 -9.59
CA ALA A 405 -36.36 -40.21 -9.85
C ALA A 405 -36.52 -41.54 -9.08
N LEU A 406 -37.30 -41.56 -8.00
CA LEU A 406 -37.60 -42.77 -7.23
C LEU A 406 -38.77 -43.57 -7.82
N THR A 407 -39.60 -42.97 -8.68
CA THR A 407 -40.80 -43.60 -9.26
C THR A 407 -40.69 -43.85 -10.77
N ALA A 408 -39.59 -43.47 -11.40
CA ALA A 408 -39.30 -43.83 -12.79
C ALA A 408 -38.88 -45.31 -12.87
N GLN A 409 -39.85 -46.19 -13.18
CA GLN A 409 -39.59 -47.57 -13.63
C GLN A 409 -39.16 -47.61 -15.09
#